data_AF-A0A8X7WQ09-F1
#
_entry.id   AF-A0A8X7WQ09-F1
#
_cell.length_a   1.000
_cell.length_b   1.000
_cell.length_c   1.000
_cell.angle_alpha   90.00
_cell.angle_beta   90.00
_cell.angle_gamma   90.00
#
_symmetry.space_group_name_H-M   'P 1'
#
loop_
_entity.id
_entity.type
_entity.pdbx_description
1 polymer ?
#
loop_
_entity_poly.entity_id
_entity_poly.type
_entity_poly.pdbx_seq_one_letter_code
_entity_poly.pdbx_strand_id
1 'polypeptide(L)' 'MTEQEEDLISRMYRLVGNRWDLIAGRVAGRRASEIERYWIMKNNDYFSNK' A
#
# COMPACT_ATOMS: atom_id res chain seq x y z
N MET A 1 0.94 7.24 -7.56
CA MET A 1 0.87 7.37 -6.09
C MET A 1 1.85 8.46 -5.72
N THR A 2 1.49 9.42 -4.88
CA THR A 2 2.42 10.47 -4.44
C THR A 2 3.32 9.93 -3.33
N GLU A 3 4.50 10.52 -3.12
CA GLU A 3 5.43 10.09 -2.05
C GLU A 3 4.75 10.08 -0.66
N GLN A 4 3.84 11.02 -0.43
CA GLN A 4 3.05 11.12 0.81
C GLN A 4 2.05 9.96 0.94
N GLU A 5 1.34 9.60 -0.14
CA GLU A 5 0.46 8.43 -0.16
C GLU A 5 1.27 7.15 0.08
N GLU A 6 2.44 7.03 -0.55
CA GLU A 6 3.33 5.86 -0.44
C GLU A 6 3.89 5.67 0.97
N ASP A 7 4.37 6.74 1.60
CA ASP A 7 4.85 6.69 2.99
C ASP A 7 3.70 6.32 3.95
N LEU A 8 2.51 6.87 3.73
CA LEU A 8 1.34 6.52 4.53
C LEU A 8 0.93 5.06 4.35
N ILE A 9 0.90 4.55 3.11
CA ILE A 9 0.62 3.14 2.81
C ILE A 9 1.68 2.24 3.43
N SER A 10 2.97 2.60 3.34
CA SER A 10 4.08 1.85 3.93
C SER A 10 3.96 1.76 5.46
N ARG A 11 3.70 2.89 6.14
CA ARG A 11 3.50 2.93 7.59
C ARG A 11 2.28 2.13 8.01
N MET A 12 1.16 2.28 7.30
CA MET A 12 -0.08 1.56 7.61
C MET A 12 0.08 0.06 7.36
N TYR A 13 0.73 -0.36 6.27
CA TYR A 13 0.99 -1.77 6.01
C TYR A 13 1.86 -2.41 7.10
N ARG A 14 2.85 -1.69 7.64
CA ARG A 14 3.63 -2.16 8.80
C ARG A 14 2.79 -2.34 10.07
N LEU A 15 1.71 -1.56 10.23
CA LEU A 15 0.84 -1.59 11.41
C LEU A 15 -0.29 -2.61 11.31
N VAL A 16 -0.95 -2.68 10.16
CA VAL A 16 -2.18 -3.49 9.96
C VAL A 16 -2.05 -4.58 8.91
N GLY A 17 -0.89 -4.71 8.27
CA GLY A 17 -0.65 -5.68 7.20
C GLY A 17 -1.45 -5.38 5.93
N ASN A 18 -1.94 -6.42 5.28
CA ASN A 18 -2.72 -6.39 4.05
C ASN A 18 -4.19 -5.95 4.24
N ARG A 19 -4.52 -5.22 5.31
CA ARG A 19 -5.86 -4.68 5.55
C ARG A 19 -6.13 -3.43 4.69
N TRP A 20 -6.16 -3.60 3.38
CA TRP A 20 -6.22 -2.52 2.40
C TRP A 20 -7.42 -1.58 2.57
N ASP A 21 -8.57 -2.09 3.01
CA ASP A 21 -9.75 -1.25 3.29
C ASP A 21 -9.47 -0.22 4.40
N LEU A 22 -8.72 -0.59 5.43
CA LEU A 22 -8.31 0.34 6.50
C LEU A 22 -7.29 1.36 6.02
N ILE A 23 -6.40 0.94 5.11
CA ILE A 23 -5.37 1.81 4.53
C ILE A 23 -6.02 2.81 3.57
N ALA A 24 -6.95 2.36 2.72
CA ALA A 24 -7.72 3.19 1.82
C ALA A 24 -8.58 4.23 2.55
N GLY A 25 -9.11 3.89 3.73
CA GLY A 25 -9.80 4.85 4.59
C GLY A 25 -8.93 6.03 5.05
N ARG A 26 -7.59 5.93 4.93
CA ARG A 26 -6.64 7.00 5.27
C ARG A 26 -6.03 7.69 4.04
N VAL A 27 -6.13 7.08 2.87
CA VAL A 27 -5.65 7.64 1.60
C VAL A 27 -6.85 8.16 0.82
N ALA A 28 -7.21 9.42 1.06
CA ALA A 28 -8.36 10.04 0.40
C ALA A 28 -8.25 9.95 -1.14
N GLY A 29 -9.30 9.46 -1.78
CA GLY A 29 -9.34 9.33 -3.25
C GLY A 29 -8.68 8.07 -3.82
N ARG A 30 -8.25 7.12 -2.97
CA ARG A 30 -7.75 5.82 -3.42
C ARG A 30 -8.64 4.68 -2.98
N ARG A 31 -8.88 3.72 -3.89
CA ARG A 31 -9.56 2.47 -3.56
C ARG A 31 -8.56 1.48 -2.99
N ALA A 32 -9.03 0.62 -2.08
CA ALA A 32 -8.24 -0.46 -1.49
C ALA A 32 -7.56 -1.34 -2.56
N SER A 33 -8.27 -1.67 -3.63
CA SER A 33 -7.75 -2.44 -4.77
C SER A 33 -6.61 -1.75 -5.53
N GLU A 34 -6.62 -0.42 -5.63
CA GLU A 34 -5.55 0.33 -6.29
C GLU A 34 -4.28 0.36 -5.43
N ILE A 35 -4.45 0.50 -4.11
CA ILE A 35 -3.37 0.45 -3.13
C ILE A 35 -2.73 -0.93 -3.09
N GLU A 36 -3.55 -1.98 -3.04
CA GLU A 36 -3.10 -3.37 -3.08
C GLU A 36 -2.29 -3.65 -4.35
N ARG A 37 -2.83 -3.29 -5.52
CA ARG A 37 -2.15 -3.49 -6.80
C ARG A 37 -0.83 -2.73 -6.85
N TYR A 38 -0.82 -1.48 -6.41
CA TYR A 38 0.40 -0.69 -6.32
C TYR A 38 1.45 -1.35 -5.41
N TRP A 39 1.03 -1.81 -4.23
CA TRP A 39 1.92 -2.46 -3.27
C TRP A 39 2.48 -3.78 -3.81
N ILE A 40 1.65 -4.62 -4.42
CA ILE A 40 2.07 -5.89 -5.04
C ILE A 40 3.03 -5.62 -6.19
N MET A 41 2.80 -4.59 -7.02
CA MET A 41 3.72 -4.24 -8.11
C MET A 41 5.05 -3.70 -7.58
N LYS A 42 5.03 -2.80 -6.58
CA LYS A 42 6.23 -2.23 -5.98
C LYS A 42 7.07 -3.26 -5.23
N ASN A 43 6.42 -4.20 -4.55
CA ASN A 43 7.09 -5.20 -3.73
C ASN A 43 7.29 -6.53 -4.46
N ASN A 44 6.73 -6.77 -5.66
CA ASN A 44 7.03 -7.99 -6.42
C ASN A 44 8.53 -8.09 -6.74
N ASP A 45 9.19 -6.96 -7.01
CA ASP A 45 10.64 -6.91 -7.18
C ASP A 45 11.41 -7.18 -5.87
N TYR A 46 10.79 -6.88 -4.72
CA TYR A 46 11.32 -7.17 -3.38
C TYR A 46 11.11 -8.63 -2.97
N PHE A 47 9.97 -9.24 -3.33
CA PHE A 47 9.66 -10.65 -3.10
C PHE A 47 10.37 -11.59 -4.10
N SER A 48 10.69 -11.12 -5.31
CA SER A 48 11.49 -11.88 -6.28
C SER A 48 12.97 -11.98 -5.91
N ASN A 49 13.43 -11.22 -4.92
CA ASN A 49 14.83 -11.19 -4.45
C ASN A 49 15.02 -11.82 -3.06
N LYS A 50 14.12 -12.72 -2.61
CA LYS A 50 14.32 -13.52 -1.40
C LYS A 50 14.01 -14.99 -1.66
#